data_AF-A0A2X3J1K7-F1
#
_entry.id   AF-A0A2X3J1K7-F1
#
_cell.length_a   1.000
_cell.length_b   1.000
_cell.length_c   1.000
_cell.angle_alpha   90.00
_cell.angle_beta   90.00
_cell.angle_gamma   90.00
#
_symmetry.space_group_name_H-M   'P 1'
#
loop_
_entity.id
_entity.type
_entity.pdbx_description
1 polymer ?
#
loop_
_entity_poly.entity_id
_entity_poly.type
_entity_poly.pdbx_seq_one_letter_code
_entity_poly.pdbx_strand_id
1 'polypeptide(L)' 'MASKSSLKAFREKVALIQMELRDRIESESAGLDASPEAVQSRRAQVFDPVTGFRFFVNTYFPHHVKHAATSEPARVSL' A
#
# COMPACT_ATOMS: atom_id res chain seq x y z
N MET A 1 -14.16 -11.68 -41.32
CA MET A 1 -12.78 -12.18 -41.11
C MET A 1 -12.00 -11.11 -40.36
N ALA A 2 -11.61 -11.37 -39.11
CA ALA A 2 -10.72 -10.46 -38.38
C ALA A 2 -9.35 -10.43 -39.08
N SER A 3 -8.84 -9.25 -39.43
CA SER A 3 -7.55 -9.15 -40.11
C SER A 3 -6.42 -9.51 -39.16
N LYS A 4 -5.30 -10.04 -39.67
CA LYS A 4 -4.11 -10.31 -38.86
C LYS A 4 -3.61 -9.06 -38.11
N SER A 5 -3.84 -7.87 -38.67
CA SER A 5 -3.55 -6.59 -38.00
C SER A 5 -4.45 -6.34 -36.79
N SER A 6 -5.72 -6.75 -36.80
CA SER A 6 -6.61 -6.60 -35.64
C SER A 6 -6.25 -7.56 -34.50
N LEU A 7 -5.81 -8.79 -34.83
CA LEU A 7 -5.33 -9.74 -33.82
C LEU A 7 -4.02 -9.27 -33.17
N LYS A 8 -3.10 -8.68 -33.95
CA LYS A 8 -1.86 -8.09 -33.42
C LYS A 8 -2.18 -6.94 -32.46
N ALA A 9 -3.03 -6.00 -32.88
CA ALA A 9 -3.45 -4.87 -32.05
C ALA A 9 -4.17 -5.31 -30.76
N PHE A 10 -4.96 -6.40 -30.83
CA PHE A 10 -5.59 -6.97 -29.65
C PHE A 10 -4.56 -7.50 -28.65
N ARG A 11 -3.56 -8.26 -29.12
CA ARG A 11 -2.49 -8.79 -28.24
C ARG A 11 -1.66 -7.69 -27.60
N GLU A 12 -1.36 -6.63 -28.35
CA GLU A 12 -0.65 -5.45 -27.83
C GLU A 12 -1.43 -4.80 -26.69
N LYS A 13 -2.76 -4.63 -26.84
CA LYS A 13 -3.61 -4.10 -25.76
C LYS A 13 -3.62 -5.00 -24.52
N VAL A 14 -3.69 -6.32 -24.70
CA VAL A 14 -3.65 -7.26 -23.57
C VAL A 14 -2.32 -7.18 -22.83
N ALA A 15 -1.19 -7.11 -23.55
CA ALA A 15 0.12 -6.98 -22.95
C ALA A 15 0.27 -5.67 -22.16
N LEU A 16 -0.30 -4.58 -22.68
CA LEU A 16 -0.29 -3.27 -22.01
C LEU A 16 -1.10 -3.30 -20.70
N ILE A 17 -2.29 -3.91 -20.71
CA ILE A 17 -3.10 -4.12 -19.49
C ILE A 17 -2.36 -4.99 -18.48
N GLN A 18 -1.72 -6.07 -18.93
CA GLN A 18 -0.95 -6.95 -18.04
C GLN A 18 0.20 -6.22 -17.36
N MET A 19 0.89 -5.34 -18.09
CA MET A 19 1.97 -4.50 -17.56
C MET A 19 1.43 -3.50 -16.53
N GLU A 20 0.39 -2.73 -16.85
CA GLU A 20 -0.23 -1.78 -15.91
C GLU A 20 -0.71 -2.46 -14.63
N LEU A 21 -1.32 -3.65 -14.74
CA LEU A 21 -1.76 -4.41 -13.57
C LEU A 21 -0.58 -4.88 -12.72
N ARG A 22 0.53 -5.30 -13.35
CA ARG A 22 1.74 -5.69 -12.62
C ARG A 22 2.35 -4.49 -11.90
N ASP A 23 2.51 -3.36 -12.57
CA ASP A 23 3.06 -2.14 -11.98
C ASP A 23 2.20 -1.66 -10.81
N ARG A 24 0.87 -1.79 -10.92
CA ARG A 24 -0.05 -1.45 -9.84
C ARG A 24 0.08 -2.40 -8.65
N ILE A 25 0.14 -3.71 -8.89
CA ILE A 25 0.35 -4.72 -7.83
C ILE A 25 1.68 -4.47 -7.15
N GLU A 26 2.75 -4.24 -7.91
CA GLU A 26 4.07 -3.97 -7.39
C GLU A 26 4.09 -2.64 -6.63
N SER A 27 3.51 -1.56 -7.16
CA SER A 27 3.40 -0.28 -6.46
C SER A 27 2.58 -0.36 -5.18
N GLU A 28 1.50 -1.15 -5.15
CA GLU A 28 0.69 -1.40 -3.95
C GLU A 28 1.45 -2.31 -2.95
N SER A 29 2.34 -3.18 -3.46
CA SER A 29 3.21 -4.06 -2.66
C SER A 29 4.53 -3.39 -2.22
N ALA A 30 4.96 -2.33 -2.89
CA ALA A 30 6.33 -1.78 -2.82
C ALA A 30 6.62 -0.89 -1.60
N GLY A 31 5.65 -0.66 -0.72
CA GLY A 31 5.88 0.17 0.47
C GLY A 31 6.71 -0.52 1.55
N LEU A 32 6.84 -1.84 1.50
CA LEU A 32 7.29 -2.65 2.62
C LEU A 32 8.25 -3.76 2.16
N ASP A 33 9.47 -3.75 2.69
CA ASP A 33 10.46 -4.81 2.45
C ASP A 33 9.87 -6.20 2.79
N ALA A 34 9.94 -7.12 1.84
CA ALA A 34 9.39 -8.48 1.93
C ALA A 34 10.40 -9.51 2.45
N SER A 35 11.64 -9.11 2.75
CA SER A 35 12.63 -9.99 3.36
C SER A 35 12.11 -10.58 4.68
N PRO A 36 12.40 -11.86 4.99
CA PRO A 36 12.00 -12.49 6.24
C PRO A 36 12.38 -11.69 7.48
N GLU A 37 13.56 -11.06 7.45
CA GLU A 37 14.13 -10.23 8.50
C GLU A 37 13.31 -8.96 8.71
N ALA A 38 12.96 -8.24 7.64
CA ALA A 38 12.12 -7.05 7.72
C ALA A 38 10.69 -7.38 8.20
N VAL A 39 10.13 -8.51 7.78
CA VAL A 39 8.82 -8.98 8.25
C VAL A 39 8.87 -9.27 9.76
N GLN A 40 9.89 -9.97 10.24
CA GLN A 40 10.03 -10.29 11.66
C GLN A 40 10.21 -9.03 12.52
N SER A 41 11.05 -8.09 12.07
CA SER A 41 11.27 -6.80 12.75
C SER A 41 9.99 -5.96 12.85
N ARG A 42 9.21 -5.86 11.76
CA ARG A 42 7.92 -5.16 11.80
C ARG A 42 6.92 -5.83 12.74
N ARG A 43 6.86 -7.17 12.74
CA ARG A 43 5.98 -7.90 13.67
C ARG A 43 6.35 -7.62 15.12
N ALA A 44 7.62 -7.59 15.47
CA ALA A 44 8.07 -7.24 16.82
C ALA A 44 7.60 -5.84 17.24
N GLN A 45 7.68 -4.85 16.34
CA GLN A 45 7.18 -3.49 16.61
C GLN A 45 5.65 -3.44 16.77
N VAL A 46 4.89 -4.23 16.00
CA VAL A 46 3.43 -4.32 16.13
C VAL A 46 3.00 -4.92 17.46
N PHE A 47 3.79 -5.84 18.04
CA PHE A 47 3.49 -6.47 19.33
C PHE A 47 3.89 -5.63 20.56
N ASP A 48 4.48 -4.44 20.37
CA ASP A 48 4.75 -3.53 21.48
C ASP A 48 3.42 -3.07 22.12
N PRO A 49 3.22 -3.27 23.44
CA PRO A 49 1.93 -3.01 24.09
C PRO A 49 1.55 -1.53 24.18
N VAL A 50 2.52 -0.62 23.98
CA VAL A 50 2.31 0.83 24.12
C VAL A 50 2.21 1.53 22.77
N THR A 51 3.01 1.11 21.79
CA THR A 51 3.21 1.80 20.52
C THR A 51 2.84 0.96 19.30
N GLY A 52 2.60 -0.34 19.47
CA GLY A 52 2.38 -1.27 18.37
C GLY A 52 1.16 -0.95 17.52
N PHE A 53 0.05 -0.52 18.13
CA PHE A 53 -1.13 -0.05 17.39
C PHE A 53 -0.80 1.16 16.51
N ARG A 54 -0.13 2.18 17.06
CA ARG A 54 0.28 3.38 16.31
C ARG A 54 1.23 3.03 15.17
N PHE A 55 2.18 2.14 15.42
CA PHE A 55 3.10 1.63 14.41
C PHE A 55 2.34 0.92 13.27
N PHE A 56 1.42 0.01 13.60
CA PHE A 56 0.62 -0.73 12.63
C PHE A 56 -0.19 0.20 11.72
N VAL A 57 -0.94 1.14 12.30
CA VAL A 57 -1.82 2.03 11.53
C VAL A 57 -1.00 2.96 10.62
N ASN A 58 0.11 3.52 11.11
CA ASN A 58 0.98 4.37 10.30
C ASN A 58 1.70 3.62 9.18
N THR A 59 2.00 2.33 9.40
CA THR A 59 2.76 1.50 8.44
C THR A 59 1.87 0.96 7.32
N TYR A 60 0.66 0.51 7.63
CA TYR A 60 -0.22 -0.17 6.65
C TYR A 60 -1.38 0.69 6.16
N PHE A 61 -1.77 1.72 6.91
CA PHE A 61 -2.91 2.59 6.61
C PHE A 61 -2.54 4.08 6.59
N PRO A 62 -1.42 4.49 5.95
CA PRO A 62 -0.91 5.86 6.04
C PRO A 62 -1.89 6.91 5.49
N HIS A 63 -2.86 6.51 4.65
CA HIS A 63 -3.89 7.39 4.11
C HIS A 63 -5.10 7.57 5.04
N HIS A 64 -5.32 6.66 6.00
CA HIS A 64 -6.43 6.74 6.95
C HIS A 64 -6.10 7.58 8.20
N VAL A 65 -4.81 7.79 8.49
CA VAL A 65 -4.36 8.60 9.62
C VAL A 65 -4.18 10.08 9.25
N LYS A 66 -4.07 10.38 7.95
CA LYS A 66 -3.81 11.74 7.45
C LYS A 66 -5.06 12.64 7.39
N HIS A 67 -6.23 12.18 7.81
CA HIS A 67 -7.40 13.05 7.96
C HIS A 67 -7.28 13.86 9.25
N ALA A 68 -7.29 15.18 9.08
CA ALA A 68 -7.08 16.23 10.06
C ALA A 68 -8.13 16.26 11.20
N ALA A 69 -8.06 15.27 12.08
CA ALA A 69 -8.67 15.33 13.41
C ALA A 69 -7.64 15.05 14.51
N THR A 70 -6.37 15.41 14.27
CA THR A 70 -5.49 15.87 15.36
C THR A 70 -5.75 17.37 15.58
N SER A 71 -7.01 17.74 15.76
CA SER A 71 -7.41 19.07 16.19
C SER A 71 -7.32 19.10 17.71
N GLU A 72 -6.27 19.75 18.20
CA GLU A 72 -6.03 20.29 19.54
C GLU A 72 -6.30 19.40 20.77
N PRO A 73 -5.35 19.30 21.73
CA PRO A 73 -5.73 18.86 23.06
C PRO A 73 -6.74 19.87 23.61
N ALA A 74 -7.96 19.41 23.88
CA ALA A 74 -8.98 20.21 24.53
C ALA A 74 -8.37 20.84 25.79
N ARG A 75 -8.15 22.15 25.73
CA ARG A 75 -7.63 22.97 26.82
C ARG A 75 -8.66 22.93 27.94
N VAL A 76 -8.48 22.01 28.88
CA VAL A 76 -9.22 21.99 30.14
C VAL A 76 -8.86 23.28 30.87
N SER A 77 -9.76 24.26 30.83
CA SER A 77 -9.69 25.44 31.67
C SER A 77 -10.45 25.13 32.95
N LEU A 78 -9.74 25.35 34.06
CA LEU A 78 -10.19 25.25 35.46
C LEU A 78 -11.45 26.08 35.73
#